data_AF-A0A938QA18-F1
#
_entry.id   AF-A0A938QA18-F1
#
_cell.length_a   1.000
_cell.length_b   1.000
_cell.length_c   1.000
_cell.angle_alpha   90.00
_cell.angle_beta   90.00
_cell.angle_gamma   90.00
#
_symmetry.space_group_name_H-M   'P 1'
#
loop_
_entity.id
_entity.type
_entity.pdbx_description
1 polymer ?
#
loop_
_entity_poly.entity_id
_entity_poly.type
_entity_poly.pdbx_seq_one_letter_code
_entity_poly.pdbx_strand_id
1 'polypeptide(L)'
;MFQVIKAILLDQEARGGNRDAASTPNYGKLREPILFETAILRALNATSDGVLNNIGGGIGTADMGEDLFNPASVFNYFPPTARVPGENAVGPEFAIFSSLTSLRRANFVNQLVYSTIAPAPPNRPVGTSIDLTGFNSLAANPDQLLDALNNLLLHGSMSSEMRNNIRTAVAALPATNAIGRVRTAVYLILTSSQYQVQR
;
A
#
# COMPACT_ATOMS: atom_id res chain seq x y z
N MET A 1 -35.86 -4.34 -20.44
CA MET A 1 -34.70 -5.10 -19.92
C MET A 1 -33.40 -4.75 -20.64
N PHE A 2 -33.32 -4.83 -21.98
CA PHE A 2 -32.10 -4.51 -22.75
C PHE A 2 -31.60 -3.06 -22.60
N GLN A 3 -32.53 -2.09 -22.46
CA GLN A 3 -32.22 -0.67 -22.23
C GLN A 3 -31.51 -0.43 -20.88
N VAL A 4 -31.85 -1.19 -19.84
CA VAL A 4 -31.24 -1.05 -18.50
C VAL A 4 -29.82 -1.63 -18.49
N ILE A 5 -29.64 -2.80 -19.12
CA ILE A 5 -28.31 -3.40 -19.28
C ILE A 5 -27.41 -2.50 -20.13
N LYS A 6 -27.94 -1.92 -21.21
CA LYS A 6 -27.20 -0.96 -22.04
C LYS A 6 -26.88 0.33 -21.29
N ALA A 7 -27.81 0.85 -20.49
CA ALA A 7 -27.57 2.03 -19.66
C ALA A 7 -26.45 1.75 -18.63
N ILE A 8 -26.49 0.60 -17.95
CA ILE A 8 -25.44 0.19 -17.01
C ILE A 8 -24.10 -0.01 -17.71
N LEU A 9 -24.05 -0.72 -18.84
CA LEU A 9 -22.79 -0.99 -19.55
C LEU A 9 -22.23 0.25 -20.27
N LEU A 10 -23.06 1.25 -20.57
CA LEU A 10 -22.65 2.50 -21.20
C LEU A 10 -22.49 3.66 -20.21
N ASP A 11 -22.82 3.45 -18.94
CA ASP A 11 -22.66 4.47 -17.91
C ASP A 11 -21.18 4.85 -17.80
N GLN A 12 -20.90 6.16 -17.78
CA GLN A 12 -19.55 6.68 -17.72
C GLN A 12 -18.81 6.26 -16.44
N GLU A 13 -19.53 6.09 -15.33
CA GLU A 13 -19.01 5.57 -14.06
C GLU A 13 -18.77 4.05 -14.14
N ALA A 14 -19.62 3.29 -14.85
CA ALA A 14 -19.49 1.84 -14.99
C ALA A 14 -18.46 1.42 -16.06
N ARG A 15 -18.23 2.27 -17.07
CA ARG A 15 -17.23 2.05 -18.12
C ARG A 15 -15.81 2.30 -17.66
N GLY A 16 -15.62 2.76 -16.43
CA GLY A 16 -14.37 2.66 -15.66
C GLY A 16 -13.13 2.76 -16.53
N GLY A 17 -13.02 3.81 -17.34
CA GLY A 17 -11.74 4.10 -17.98
C GLY A 17 -10.77 4.30 -16.83
N ASN A 18 -9.58 3.69 -16.89
CA ASN A 18 -8.45 4.03 -16.03
C ASN A 18 -8.44 5.56 -15.91
N ARG A 19 -8.94 6.05 -14.77
CA ARG A 19 -9.10 7.47 -14.52
C ARG A 19 -7.70 7.98 -14.32
N ASP A 20 -7.08 8.35 -15.44
CA ASP A 20 -5.71 8.82 -15.47
C ASP A 20 -5.64 10.01 -14.52
N ALA A 21 -4.65 9.97 -13.63
CA ALA A 21 -4.39 11.03 -12.67
C ALA A 21 -4.27 12.41 -13.37
N ALA A 22 -3.82 12.43 -14.63
CA ALA A 22 -3.78 13.64 -15.45
C ALA A 22 -5.18 14.17 -15.82
N SER A 23 -6.15 13.30 -16.04
CA SER A 23 -7.52 13.65 -16.44
C SER A 23 -8.46 13.89 -15.26
N THR A 24 -8.21 13.23 -14.13
CA THR A 24 -9.03 13.32 -12.91
C THR A 24 -8.12 13.35 -11.67
N PRO A 25 -7.51 14.51 -11.36
CA PRO A 25 -6.53 14.62 -10.29
C PRO A 25 -7.11 14.31 -8.90
N ASN A 26 -8.40 14.59 -8.71
CA ASN A 26 -9.11 14.42 -7.43
C ASN A 26 -9.79 13.04 -7.31
N TYR A 27 -9.50 12.11 -8.21
CA TYR A 27 -10.04 10.76 -8.14
C TYR A 27 -9.18 9.83 -7.27
N GLY A 28 -9.89 8.95 -6.57
CA GLY A 28 -9.34 7.94 -5.69
C GLY A 28 -9.95 8.07 -4.30
N LYS A 29 -9.62 7.09 -3.45
CA LYS A 29 -9.92 7.14 -2.02
C LYS A 29 -8.67 6.78 -1.25
N LEU A 30 -8.56 7.23 0.00
CA LEU A 30 -7.43 6.79 0.82
C LEU A 30 -7.61 5.29 1.12
N ARG A 31 -6.51 4.53 1.10
CA ARG A 31 -6.53 3.14 1.53
C ARG A 31 -6.70 3.13 3.04
N GLU A 32 -7.80 2.59 3.53
CA GLU A 32 -7.99 2.32 4.97
C GLU A 32 -6.94 1.31 5.47
N PRO A 33 -6.59 1.30 6.76
CA PRO A 33 -5.53 0.45 7.30
C PRO A 33 -5.59 -1.03 6.86
N ILE A 34 -6.75 -1.69 6.92
CA ILE A 34 -6.89 -3.10 6.50
C ILE A 34 -6.57 -3.27 5.02
N LEU A 35 -7.09 -2.39 4.15
CA LEU A 35 -6.81 -2.45 2.72
C LEU A 35 -5.35 -2.10 2.43
N PHE A 36 -4.75 -1.19 3.18
CA PHE A 36 -3.34 -0.84 3.07
C PHE A 36 -2.46 -2.06 3.34
N GLU A 37 -2.64 -2.72 4.49
CA GLU A 37 -1.85 -3.89 4.86
C GLU A 37 -2.09 -5.06 3.90
N THR A 38 -3.35 -5.44 3.67
CA THR A 38 -3.67 -6.60 2.83
C THR A 38 -3.29 -6.39 1.37
N ALA A 39 -3.32 -5.16 0.85
CA ALA A 39 -2.80 -4.86 -0.49
C ALA A 39 -1.28 -5.09 -0.58
N ILE A 40 -0.52 -4.62 0.41
CA ILE A 40 0.94 -4.83 0.45
C ILE A 40 1.25 -6.33 0.50
N LEU A 41 0.61 -7.04 1.44
CA LEU A 41 0.84 -8.46 1.66
C LEU A 41 0.51 -9.28 0.41
N ARG A 42 -0.61 -8.97 -0.25
CA ARG A 42 -1.00 -9.63 -1.50
C ARG A 42 -0.02 -9.33 -2.64
N ALA A 43 0.36 -8.06 -2.82
CA ALA A 43 1.25 -7.66 -3.90
C ALA A 43 2.66 -8.26 -3.77
N LEU A 44 3.15 -8.42 -2.53
CA LEU A 44 4.48 -8.96 -2.24
C LEU A 44 4.46 -10.47 -1.91
N ASN A 45 3.35 -11.16 -2.18
CA ASN A 45 3.19 -12.60 -1.95
C ASN A 45 3.60 -13.04 -0.53
N ALA A 46 3.10 -12.32 0.48
CA ALA A 46 3.45 -12.59 1.87
C ALA A 46 2.99 -13.99 2.30
N THR A 47 3.81 -14.63 3.13
CA THR A 47 3.47 -15.88 3.81
C THR A 47 3.15 -15.57 5.28
N SER A 48 2.08 -16.16 5.81
CA SER A 48 1.58 -15.93 7.17
C SER A 48 1.13 -17.23 7.83
N ASP A 49 1.21 -17.31 9.16
CA ASP A 49 0.57 -18.38 9.96
C ASP A 49 -0.89 -18.09 10.29
N GLY A 50 -1.46 -17.00 9.76
CA GLY A 50 -2.83 -16.59 10.03
C GLY A 50 -2.99 -15.77 11.31
N VAL A 51 -1.90 -15.49 12.05
CA VAL A 51 -1.93 -14.56 13.18
C VAL A 51 -1.76 -13.13 12.66
N LEU A 52 -2.85 -12.37 12.71
CA LEU A 52 -2.86 -10.95 12.41
C LEU A 52 -1.87 -10.24 13.37
N ASN A 53 -1.01 -9.38 12.82
CA ASN A 53 -0.09 -8.49 13.56
C ASN A 53 1.17 -9.12 14.18
N ASN A 54 1.48 -10.39 13.90
CA ASN A 54 2.78 -10.95 14.27
C ASN A 54 3.81 -10.69 13.17
N ILE A 55 4.31 -9.45 13.07
CA ILE A 55 5.37 -9.03 12.12
C ILE A 55 6.70 -8.78 12.87
N GLY A 56 6.92 -9.46 14.00
CA GLY A 56 8.07 -9.24 14.87
C GLY A 56 7.92 -8.05 15.85
N GLY A 57 6.68 -7.71 16.22
CA GLY A 57 6.37 -6.65 17.18
C GLY A 57 5.18 -5.76 16.79
N GLY A 58 3.96 -6.24 17.02
CA GLY A 58 2.78 -5.44 17.39
C GLY A 58 2.14 -4.46 16.42
N ILE A 59 2.82 -3.89 15.42
CA ILE A 59 2.21 -2.85 14.58
C ILE A 59 1.22 -3.48 13.60
N GLY A 60 -0.05 -3.15 13.77
CA GLY A 60 -1.14 -3.60 12.89
C GLY A 60 -2.22 -2.54 12.67
N THR A 61 -3.35 -2.96 12.11
CA THR A 61 -4.43 -2.05 11.74
C THR A 61 -5.02 -1.29 12.94
N ALA A 62 -5.05 -1.92 14.13
CA ALA A 62 -5.53 -1.31 15.37
C ALA A 62 -4.72 -0.06 15.76
N ASP A 63 -3.40 -0.12 15.58
CA ASP A 63 -2.51 1.01 15.80
C ASP A 63 -2.82 2.18 14.86
N MET A 64 -3.29 1.87 13.65
CA MET A 64 -3.66 2.86 12.64
C MET A 64 -5.12 3.35 12.78
N GLY A 65 -5.81 2.98 13.87
CA GLY A 65 -7.18 3.41 14.16
C GLY A 65 -8.28 2.47 13.65
N GLU A 66 -7.93 1.26 13.20
CA GLU A 66 -8.86 0.28 12.67
C GLU A 66 -8.62 -1.10 13.30
N ASP A 67 -9.19 -1.35 14.48
CA ASP A 67 -9.11 -2.66 15.14
C ASP A 67 -10.13 -3.62 14.54
N LEU A 68 -9.67 -4.53 13.67
CA LEU A 68 -10.51 -5.46 12.93
C LEU A 68 -11.40 -6.27 13.87
N PHE A 69 -12.70 -6.31 13.58
CA PHE A 69 -13.76 -6.95 14.39
C PHE A 69 -14.13 -6.24 15.70
N ASN A 70 -13.47 -5.14 16.07
CA ASN A 70 -13.78 -4.35 17.26
C ASN A 70 -14.06 -2.87 16.92
N PRO A 71 -15.12 -2.55 16.18
CA PRO A 71 -15.46 -1.16 15.87
C PRO A 71 -15.90 -0.42 17.15
N ALA A 72 -15.41 0.82 17.33
CA ALA A 72 -15.76 1.65 18.48
C ALA A 72 -17.17 2.27 18.40
N SER A 73 -17.89 2.10 17.28
CA SER A 73 -19.22 2.66 17.07
C SER A 73 -20.10 1.80 16.14
N VAL A 74 -21.41 2.04 16.15
CA VAL A 74 -22.37 1.44 15.20
C VAL A 74 -22.20 1.94 13.76
N PHE A 75 -21.43 3.01 13.55
CA PHE A 75 -21.08 3.54 12.24
C PHE A 75 -19.72 3.01 11.76
N ASN A 76 -19.23 1.93 12.35
CA ASN A 76 -17.92 1.34 12.09
C ASN A 76 -16.76 2.26 12.55
N TYR A 77 -15.62 2.27 11.83
CA TYR A 77 -14.40 3.00 12.20
C TYR A 77 -14.40 4.48 11.81
N PHE A 78 -15.16 4.87 10.79
CA PHE A 78 -15.19 6.23 10.27
C PHE A 78 -16.62 6.69 9.95
N PRO A 79 -16.97 7.95 10.22
CA PRO A 79 -18.31 8.47 9.95
C PRO A 79 -18.53 8.68 8.44
N PRO A 80 -19.71 8.34 7.90
CA PRO A 80 -19.96 8.38 6.45
C PRO A 80 -19.90 9.79 5.85
N THR A 81 -19.96 10.84 6.67
CA THR A 81 -19.94 12.25 6.24
C THR A 81 -18.59 12.93 6.48
N ALA A 82 -17.55 12.20 6.91
CA ALA A 82 -16.23 12.79 7.07
C ALA A 82 -15.69 13.29 5.72
N ARG A 83 -15.09 14.47 5.75
CA ARG A 83 -14.57 15.16 4.57
C ARG A 83 -13.05 15.05 4.51
N VAL A 84 -12.53 15.09 3.29
CA VAL A 84 -11.09 15.23 3.09
C VAL A 84 -10.66 16.60 3.65
N PRO A 85 -9.61 16.67 4.49
CA PRO A 85 -9.14 17.94 5.04
C PRO A 85 -8.81 18.94 3.94
N GLY A 86 -9.42 20.14 4.00
CA GLY A 86 -9.22 21.20 3.01
C GLY A 86 -10.07 21.09 1.74
N GLU A 87 -10.92 20.07 1.62
CA GLU A 87 -11.70 19.80 0.40
C GLU A 87 -13.20 19.61 0.69
N ASN A 88 -14.02 19.81 -0.34
CA ASN A 88 -15.47 19.56 -0.28
C ASN A 88 -15.87 18.12 -0.65
N ALA A 89 -14.90 17.23 -0.85
CA ALA A 89 -15.14 15.81 -1.09
C ALA A 89 -15.36 15.05 0.22
N VAL A 90 -16.22 14.04 0.17
CA VAL A 90 -16.40 13.07 1.27
C VAL A 90 -15.27 12.04 1.16
N GLY A 91 -14.55 11.83 2.25
CA GLY A 91 -13.45 10.87 2.36
C GLY A 91 -13.43 10.30 3.76
N PRO A 92 -14.37 9.38 4.10
CA PRO A 92 -14.60 8.95 5.47
C PRO A 92 -13.35 8.41 6.17
N GLU A 93 -12.55 7.65 5.44
CA GLU A 93 -11.29 7.06 5.92
C GLU A 93 -10.24 8.10 6.37
N PHE A 94 -10.35 9.37 5.95
CA PHE A 94 -9.49 10.45 6.45
C PHE A 94 -9.79 10.78 7.92
N ALA A 95 -10.93 10.38 8.47
CA ALA A 95 -11.28 10.60 9.88
C ALA A 95 -10.31 9.89 10.85
N ILE A 96 -9.70 8.78 10.42
CA ILE A 96 -8.69 8.04 11.19
C ILE A 96 -7.27 8.27 10.67
N PHE A 97 -7.10 9.13 9.66
CA PHE A 97 -5.81 9.48 9.10
C PHE A 97 -5.27 10.78 9.72
N SER A 98 -4.25 10.64 10.56
CA SER A 98 -3.61 11.72 11.31
C SER A 98 -2.09 11.65 11.14
N SER A 99 -1.38 12.67 11.61
CA SER A 99 0.09 12.64 11.67
C SER A 99 0.64 11.45 12.46
N LEU A 100 -0.12 10.97 13.47
CA LEU A 100 0.26 9.79 14.24
C LEU A 100 0.04 8.50 13.44
N THR A 101 -1.13 8.32 12.83
CA THR A 101 -1.45 7.08 12.10
C THR A 101 -0.68 6.99 10.78
N SER A 102 -0.29 8.11 10.16
CA SER A 102 0.62 8.13 9.01
C SER A 102 2.02 7.63 9.37
N LEU A 103 2.55 8.01 10.55
CA LEU A 103 3.83 7.48 11.05
C LEU A 103 3.73 5.99 11.35
N ARG A 104 2.61 5.54 11.93
CA ARG A 104 2.38 4.11 12.19
C ARG A 104 2.34 3.27 10.91
N ARG A 105 1.78 3.80 9.81
CA ARG A 105 1.88 3.15 8.48
C ARG A 105 3.32 3.01 8.00
N ALA A 106 4.14 4.06 8.15
CA ALA A 106 5.55 3.99 7.78
C ALA A 106 6.31 2.97 8.62
N ASN A 107 6.03 2.90 9.93
CA ASN A 107 6.62 1.91 10.84
C ASN A 107 6.19 0.48 10.48
N PHE A 108 4.92 0.25 10.14
CA PHE A 108 4.44 -1.04 9.64
C PHE A 108 5.23 -1.48 8.40
N VAL A 109 5.37 -0.61 7.40
CA VAL A 109 6.13 -0.90 6.19
C VAL A 109 7.59 -1.17 6.51
N ASN A 110 8.20 -0.37 7.39
CA ASN A 110 9.58 -0.56 7.82
C ASN A 110 9.75 -1.96 8.44
N GLN A 111 8.88 -2.31 9.37
CA GLN A 111 8.90 -3.58 10.06
C GLN A 111 8.72 -4.74 9.08
N LEU A 112 7.75 -4.66 8.16
CA LEU A 112 7.50 -5.68 7.15
C LEU A 112 8.69 -5.87 6.19
N VAL A 113 9.35 -4.79 5.78
CA VAL A 113 10.44 -4.80 4.79
C VAL A 113 11.79 -5.22 5.40
N TYR A 114 12.07 -4.81 6.63
CA TYR A 114 13.38 -4.97 7.26
C TYR A 114 13.42 -6.03 8.36
N SER A 115 12.29 -6.41 8.95
CA SER A 115 12.26 -7.49 9.95
C SER A 115 12.22 -8.85 9.30
N THR A 116 12.65 -9.85 10.06
CA THR A 116 12.59 -11.26 9.68
C THR A 116 11.87 -12.03 10.77
N ILE A 117 10.99 -12.93 10.39
CA ILE A 117 10.30 -13.80 11.33
C ILE A 117 11.02 -15.13 11.38
N ALA A 118 11.44 -15.53 12.58
CA ALA A 118 12.07 -16.82 12.77
C ALA A 118 11.02 -17.94 12.57
N PRO A 119 11.33 -19.00 11.79
CA PRO A 119 10.48 -20.17 11.73
C PRO A 119 10.55 -20.94 13.06
N ALA A 120 9.41 -21.28 13.68
CA ALA A 120 9.36 -22.13 14.88
C ALA A 120 8.34 -23.27 14.71
N PRO A 121 8.77 -24.54 14.74
CA PRO A 121 7.87 -25.69 14.60
C PRO A 121 6.71 -25.66 15.62
N PRO A 122 5.47 -26.03 15.25
CA PRO A 122 5.05 -26.59 13.95
C PRO A 122 4.74 -25.54 12.87
N ASN A 123 4.71 -24.25 13.21
CA ASN A 123 4.29 -23.17 12.31
C ASN A 123 5.47 -22.57 11.54
N ARG A 124 5.40 -22.55 10.22
CA ARG A 124 6.43 -21.93 9.38
C ARG A 124 5.75 -21.05 8.34
N PRO A 125 5.91 -19.71 8.36
CA PRO A 125 6.52 -18.82 9.38
C PRO A 125 5.70 -18.68 10.68
N VAL A 126 6.24 -18.06 11.75
CA VAL A 126 5.49 -17.71 13.00
C VAL A 126 5.12 -16.24 12.97
N GLY A 127 4.23 -15.91 12.04
CA GLY A 127 3.78 -14.56 11.75
C GLY A 127 3.83 -14.27 10.26
N THR A 128 3.74 -12.99 9.88
CA THR A 128 3.64 -12.57 8.47
C THR A 128 4.96 -12.03 7.92
N SER A 129 5.50 -12.67 6.90
CA SER A 129 6.77 -12.29 6.25
C SER A 129 6.64 -12.15 4.74
N ILE A 130 7.44 -11.27 4.13
CA ILE A 130 7.56 -11.11 2.68
C ILE A 130 8.93 -11.60 2.18
N ASP A 131 8.97 -12.11 0.96
CA ASP A 131 10.20 -12.46 0.26
C ASP A 131 10.45 -11.49 -0.90
N LEU A 132 11.50 -10.68 -0.77
CA LEU A 132 11.91 -9.69 -1.78
C LEU A 132 13.05 -10.19 -2.66
N THR A 133 13.56 -11.42 -2.44
CA THR A 133 14.72 -11.94 -3.17
C THR A 133 14.47 -12.10 -4.67
N GLY A 134 13.20 -12.26 -5.08
CA GLY A 134 12.79 -12.30 -6.49
C GLY A 134 13.14 -11.03 -7.29
N PHE A 135 13.33 -9.88 -6.63
CA PHE A 135 13.72 -8.63 -7.29
C PHE A 135 15.23 -8.39 -7.33
N ASN A 136 16.05 -9.25 -6.72
CA ASN A 136 17.50 -9.03 -6.63
C ASN A 136 18.19 -8.97 -8.01
N SER A 137 17.67 -9.71 -9.00
CA SER A 137 18.18 -9.66 -10.38
C SER A 137 17.99 -8.30 -11.04
N LEU A 138 17.00 -7.52 -10.61
CA LEU A 138 16.70 -6.19 -11.11
C LEU A 138 17.46 -5.09 -10.34
N ALA A 139 18.00 -5.39 -9.16
CA ALA A 139 18.61 -4.40 -8.26
C ALA A 139 19.87 -3.72 -8.84
N ALA A 140 20.55 -4.36 -9.79
CA ALA A 140 21.69 -3.79 -10.49
C ALA A 140 21.29 -2.60 -11.38
N ASN A 141 20.05 -2.61 -11.90
CA ASN A 141 19.50 -1.56 -12.75
C ASN A 141 18.28 -0.91 -12.07
N PRO A 142 18.46 0.25 -11.40
CA PRO A 142 17.37 0.95 -10.72
C PRO A 142 16.15 1.21 -11.60
N ASP A 143 16.32 1.43 -12.90
CA ASP A 143 15.19 1.67 -13.80
C ASP A 143 14.31 0.44 -14.00
N GLN A 144 14.92 -0.72 -14.25
CA GLN A 144 14.19 -1.98 -14.39
C GLN A 144 13.50 -2.39 -13.08
N LEU A 145 14.15 -2.15 -11.94
CA LEU A 145 13.55 -2.37 -10.63
C LEU A 145 12.33 -1.48 -10.43
N LEU A 146 12.43 -0.18 -10.74
CA LEU A 146 11.33 0.76 -10.59
C LEU A 146 10.19 0.48 -11.58
N ASP A 147 10.47 0.02 -12.80
CA ASP A 147 9.44 -0.41 -13.75
C ASP A 147 8.63 -1.59 -13.21
N ALA A 148 9.31 -2.61 -12.68
CA ALA A 148 8.67 -3.78 -12.09
C ALA A 148 7.81 -3.39 -10.87
N LEU A 149 8.35 -2.58 -9.96
CA LEU A 149 7.63 -2.13 -8.76
C LEU A 149 6.49 -1.15 -9.08
N ASN A 150 6.64 -0.29 -10.09
CA ASN A 150 5.58 0.59 -10.56
C ASN A 150 4.38 -0.22 -11.06
N ASN A 151 4.63 -1.23 -11.89
CA ASN A 151 3.56 -2.10 -12.41
C ASN A 151 2.88 -2.89 -11.28
N LEU A 152 3.66 -3.39 -10.32
CA LEU A 152 3.15 -4.22 -9.23
C LEU A 152 2.36 -3.43 -8.16
N LEU A 153 2.90 -2.29 -7.71
CA LEU A 153 2.39 -1.57 -6.53
C LEU A 153 1.55 -0.34 -6.89
N LEU A 154 1.79 0.26 -8.07
CA LEU A 154 1.16 1.51 -8.50
C LEU A 154 0.41 1.36 -9.82
N HIS A 155 0.25 0.14 -10.35
CA HIS A 155 -0.46 -0.12 -11.60
C HIS A 155 0.06 0.72 -12.79
N GLY A 156 1.35 1.05 -12.79
CA GLY A 156 1.97 1.85 -13.86
C GLY A 156 1.87 3.37 -13.67
N SER A 157 1.21 3.87 -12.63
CA SER A 157 0.92 5.31 -12.46
C SER A 157 1.94 6.10 -11.63
N MET A 158 3.17 5.59 -11.44
CA MET A 158 4.22 6.32 -10.73
C MET A 158 4.61 7.62 -11.44
N SER A 159 4.58 8.75 -10.72
CA SER A 159 5.01 10.03 -11.29
C SER A 159 6.51 10.06 -11.59
N SER A 160 6.91 10.87 -12.58
CA SER A 160 8.31 11.08 -12.93
C SER A 160 9.15 11.64 -11.77
N GLU A 161 8.57 12.53 -10.97
CA GLU A 161 9.20 13.10 -9.78
C GLU A 161 9.50 12.01 -8.74
N MET A 162 8.49 11.21 -8.37
CA MET A 162 8.66 10.11 -7.42
C MET A 162 9.69 9.10 -7.92
N ARG A 163 9.63 8.74 -9.21
CA ARG A 163 10.60 7.86 -9.84
C ARG A 163 12.03 8.39 -9.71
N ASN A 164 12.26 9.68 -9.99
CA ASN A 164 13.58 10.29 -9.90
C ASN A 164 14.12 10.31 -8.46
N ASN A 165 13.26 10.62 -7.48
CA ASN A 165 13.62 10.61 -6.06
C ASN A 165 14.02 9.21 -5.59
N ILE A 166 13.23 8.18 -5.93
CA ILE A 166 13.53 6.80 -5.54
C ILE A 166 14.77 6.28 -6.28
N ARG A 167 14.91 6.57 -7.59
CA ARG A 167 16.10 6.19 -8.36
C ARG A 167 17.37 6.73 -7.71
N THR A 168 17.35 7.99 -7.27
CA THR A 168 18.48 8.63 -6.58
C THR A 168 18.81 7.91 -5.26
N ALA A 169 17.80 7.61 -4.44
CA ALA A 169 17.99 6.89 -3.18
C ALA A 169 18.54 5.47 -3.37
N VAL A 170 18.04 4.74 -4.37
CA VAL A 170 18.51 3.38 -4.70
C VAL A 170 19.94 3.41 -5.25
N ALA A 171 20.27 4.38 -6.10
CA ALA A 171 21.59 4.53 -6.68
C ALA A 171 22.66 4.89 -5.64
N ALA A 172 22.28 5.51 -4.52
CA ALA A 172 23.19 5.83 -3.42
C ALA A 172 23.72 4.59 -2.67
N LEU A 173 23.02 3.45 -2.76
CA LEU A 173 23.48 2.18 -2.18
C LEU A 173 24.43 1.46 -3.13
N PRO A 174 25.49 0.78 -2.65
CA PRO A 174 26.38 -0.01 -3.51
C PRO A 174 25.61 -1.07 -4.32
N ALA A 175 26.01 -1.30 -5.58
CA ALA A 175 25.38 -2.33 -6.44
C ALA A 175 25.53 -3.75 -5.87
N THR A 176 26.54 -3.99 -5.03
CA THR A 176 26.74 -5.25 -4.30
C THR A 176 25.66 -5.49 -3.24
N ASN A 177 24.97 -4.45 -2.77
CA ASN A 177 23.87 -4.57 -1.80
C ASN A 177 22.52 -4.64 -2.53
N ALA A 178 22.31 -5.72 -3.29
CA ALA A 178 21.09 -5.93 -4.07
C ALA A 178 19.82 -5.88 -3.21
N ILE A 179 19.81 -6.60 -2.08
CA ILE A 179 18.64 -6.62 -1.19
C ILE A 179 18.36 -5.27 -0.54
N GLY A 180 19.40 -4.51 -0.17
CA GLY A 180 19.24 -3.15 0.36
C GLY A 180 18.57 -2.22 -0.64
N ARG A 181 19.00 -2.28 -1.91
CA ARG A 181 18.40 -1.51 -3.01
C ARG A 181 16.92 -1.83 -3.21
N VAL A 182 16.57 -3.12 -3.22
CA VAL A 182 15.16 -3.56 -3.33
C VAL A 182 14.34 -3.07 -2.14
N ARG A 183 14.83 -3.29 -0.91
CA ARG A 183 14.15 -2.86 0.33
C ARG A 183 13.93 -1.35 0.36
N THR A 184 14.93 -0.55 -0.04
CA THR A 184 14.80 0.91 -0.14
C THR A 184 13.74 1.31 -1.15
N ALA A 185 13.75 0.73 -2.36
CA ALA A 185 12.74 1.02 -3.37
C ALA A 185 11.32 0.69 -2.89
N VAL A 186 11.12 -0.52 -2.36
CA VAL A 186 9.82 -0.97 -1.83
C VAL A 186 9.35 -0.08 -0.68
N TYR A 187 10.21 0.21 0.30
CA TYR A 187 9.89 1.06 1.44
C TYR A 187 9.43 2.47 0.99
N LEU A 188 10.19 3.11 0.09
CA LEU A 188 9.85 4.46 -0.40
C LEU A 188 8.56 4.48 -1.22
N ILE A 189 8.28 3.44 -2.01
CA ILE A 189 7.03 3.34 -2.76
C ILE A 189 5.84 3.20 -1.81
N LEU A 190 5.90 2.25 -0.89
CA LEU A 190 4.80 1.93 0.02
C LEU A 190 4.49 3.06 1.02
N THR A 191 5.49 3.87 1.38
CA THR A 191 5.33 5.03 2.27
C THR A 191 4.98 6.33 1.53
N SER A 192 4.98 6.32 0.19
CA SER A 192 4.63 7.49 -0.62
C SER A 192 3.14 7.80 -0.58
N SER A 193 2.79 9.08 -0.78
CA SER A 193 1.39 9.51 -0.94
C SER A 193 0.69 8.85 -2.13
N GLN A 194 1.41 8.55 -3.22
CA GLN A 194 0.85 7.88 -4.40
C GLN A 194 0.39 6.46 -4.10
N TYR A 195 1.04 5.77 -3.16
CA TYR A 195 0.58 4.47 -2.68
C TYR A 195 -0.48 4.57 -1.58
N GLN A 196 -0.63 5.70 -0.89
CA GLN A 196 -1.70 5.84 0.11
C GLN A 196 -3.09 5.91 -0.53
N VAL A 197 -3.18 6.37 -1.78
CA VAL A 197 -4.46 6.53 -2.51
C VAL A 197 -4.68 5.34 -3.44
N GLN A 198 -5.85 4.71 -3.36
CA GLN A 198 -6.30 3.72 -4.35
C GLN A 198 -7.11 4.40 -5.45
N ARG A 199 -6.86 4.00 -6.69
CA ARG A 199 -7.48 4.51 -7.92
C ARG A 199 -7.96 3.35 -8.76
#